data_AF-A0A496DXB4-F1
#
_entry.id   AF-A0A496DXB4-F1
#
_cell.length_a   1.000
_cell.length_b   1.000
_cell.length_c   1.000
_cell.angle_alpha   90.00
_cell.angle_beta   90.00
_cell.angle_gamma   90.00
#
_symmetry.space_group_name_H-M   'P 1'
#
loop_
_entity.id
_entity.type
_entity.pdbx_description
1 polymer ?
#
loop_
_entity_poly.entity_id
_entity_poly.type
_entity_poly.pdbx_seq_one_letter_code
_entity_poly.pdbx_strand_id
1 'polypeptide(L)'
;MRKLLDSLENAQKAWVDLKKDAKGAHKLFKDYQPEEDLVKREKIIYTGSVKDFVRLTLPILDDQRFRVNGQTNREAMIRALDEVFEIHPNGCPEPRSFRSILSTAQEEYGKAHE
;
A
#
# COMPACT_ATOMS: atom_id res chain seq x y z
N MET A 1 40.53 27.19 31.76
CA MET A 1 41.00 27.09 30.37
C MET A 1 40.68 25.73 29.74
N ARG A 2 41.27 24.60 30.17
CA ARG A 2 41.03 23.28 29.55
C ARG A 2 39.55 22.84 29.51
N LYS A 3 38.83 22.91 30.64
CA LYS A 3 37.38 22.59 30.69
C LYS A 3 36.51 23.41 29.73
N LEU A 4 36.88 24.66 29.43
CA LEU A 4 36.13 25.50 28.50
C LEU A 4 36.38 25.08 27.05
N LEU A 5 37.60 24.66 26.73
CA LEU A 5 37.95 24.11 25.43
C LEU A 5 37.26 22.76 25.19
N ASP A 6 37.30 21.87 26.17
CA ASP A 6 36.62 20.56 26.08
C ASP A 6 35.09 20.74 25.93
N SER A 7 34.50 21.71 26.65
CA SER A 7 33.09 22.04 26.52
C SER A 7 32.74 22.64 25.15
N LEU A 8 33.63 23.43 24.56
CA LEU A 8 33.43 24.01 23.24
C LEU A 8 33.51 22.93 22.15
N GLU A 9 34.48 22.02 22.25
CA GLU A 9 34.64 20.90 21.32
C GLU A 9 33.43 19.95 21.36
N ASN A 10 32.93 19.65 22.56
CA ASN A 10 31.72 18.85 22.74
C ASN A 10 30.48 19.54 22.17
N ALA A 11 30.31 20.86 22.38
CA ALA A 11 29.20 21.62 21.82
C ALA A 11 29.27 21.67 20.29
N GLN A 12 30.48 21.79 19.73
CA GLN A 12 30.68 21.77 18.29
C GLN A 12 30.34 20.41 17.67
N LYS A 13 30.69 19.31 18.34
CA LYS A 13 30.31 17.96 17.91
C LYS A 13 28.80 17.76 17.95
N ALA A 14 28.15 18.14 19.05
CA ALA A 14 26.70 18.06 19.20
C ALA A 14 25.95 18.87 18.12
N TRP A 15 26.48 20.03 17.75
CA TRP A 15 25.92 20.86 16.68
C TRP A 15 26.02 20.21 15.29
N VAL A 16 27.12 19.52 15.01
CA VAL A 16 27.30 18.78 13.75
C VAL A 16 26.33 17.60 13.67
N ASP A 17 26.17 16.85 14.76
CA ASP A 17 25.24 15.72 14.83
C ASP A 17 23.80 16.20 14.64
N LEU A 18 23.40 17.28 15.32
CA LEU A 18 22.07 17.87 15.17
C LEU A 18 21.78 18.35 13.74
N LYS A 19 22.79 18.92 13.05
CA LYS A 19 22.65 19.28 11.63
C LYS A 19 22.45 18.07 10.72
N LYS A 20 23.11 16.95 11.04
CA LYS A 20 22.95 15.70 10.29
C LYS A 20 21.53 15.14 10.48
N ASP A 21 21.05 15.14 11.72
CA ASP A 21 19.70 14.67 12.05
C ASP A 21 18.63 15.54 11.41
N ALA A 22 18.78 16.87 11.46
CA ALA A 22 17.86 17.80 10.80
C ALA A 22 17.80 17.59 9.28
N LYS A 23 18.93 17.31 8.62
CA LYS A 23 18.96 16.96 7.19
C LYS A 23 18.30 15.61 6.91
N GLY A 24 18.51 14.63 7.80
CA GLY A 24 17.86 13.32 7.72
C GLY A 24 16.35 13.45 7.81
N ALA A 25 15.85 14.18 8.81
CA ALA A 25 14.44 14.46 8.98
C ALA A 25 13.85 15.22 7.77
N HIS A 26 14.53 16.29 7.30
CA HIS A 26 14.06 17.02 6.12
C HIS A 26 13.95 16.14 4.88
N LYS A 27 14.88 15.20 4.67
CA LYS A 27 14.80 14.25 3.55
C LYS A 27 13.60 13.30 3.68
N LEU A 28 13.30 12.85 4.91
CA LEU A 28 12.15 11.97 5.16
C LEU A 28 10.81 12.67 4.93
N PHE A 29 10.71 13.96 5.27
CA PHE A 29 9.48 14.74 5.14
C PHE A 29 9.38 15.56 3.85
N LYS A 30 10.37 15.48 2.96
CA LYS A 30 10.44 16.35 1.76
C LYS A 30 9.21 16.19 0.86
N ASP A 31 8.76 14.95 0.70
CA ASP A 31 7.65 14.59 -0.18
C ASP A 31 6.41 14.14 0.61
N TYR A 32 6.44 14.31 1.94
CA TYR A 32 5.34 13.94 2.82
C TYR A 32 4.20 14.95 2.68
N GLN A 33 3.02 14.46 2.31
CA GLN A 33 1.80 15.24 2.23
C GLN A 33 0.82 14.74 3.29
N PRO A 34 0.73 15.41 4.46
CA PRO A 34 -0.12 14.96 5.56
C PRO A 34 -1.56 14.66 5.13
N GLU A 35 -2.12 15.46 4.23
CA GLU A 35 -3.49 15.33 3.73
C GLU A 35 -3.70 14.08 2.86
N GLU A 36 -2.65 13.55 2.24
CA GLU A 36 -2.73 12.32 1.43
C GLU A 36 -2.23 11.10 2.21
N ASP A 37 -1.16 11.27 3.00
CA ASP A 37 -0.44 10.20 3.69
C ASP A 37 -1.05 9.82 5.05
N LEU A 38 -1.73 10.76 5.74
CA LEU A 38 -2.43 10.48 7.01
C LEU A 38 -3.92 10.20 6.83
N VAL A 39 -4.48 10.41 5.64
CA VAL A 39 -5.89 10.08 5.40
C VAL A 39 -6.02 8.57 5.29
N LYS A 40 -6.54 7.98 6.36
CA LYS A 40 -6.92 6.58 6.38
C LYS A 40 -8.10 6.40 5.42
N ARG A 41 -7.81 5.92 4.21
CA ARG A 41 -8.85 5.62 3.22
C ARG A 41 -9.77 4.54 3.76
N GLU A 42 -11.07 4.79 3.69
CA GLU A 42 -12.07 3.78 4.03
C GLU A 42 -11.94 2.58 3.09
N LYS A 43 -11.97 1.38 3.67
CA LYS A 43 -11.88 0.12 2.93
C LYS A 43 -13.23 -0.58 2.94
N ILE A 44 -13.60 -1.16 1.80
CA ILE A 44 -14.68 -2.14 1.72
C ILE A 44 -14.12 -3.47 2.22
N ILE A 45 -14.68 -3.96 3.32
CA ILE A 45 -14.26 -5.24 3.90
C ILE A 45 -15.13 -6.35 3.31
N TYR A 46 -14.49 -7.35 2.73
CA TYR A 46 -15.15 -8.61 2.38
C TYR A 46 -14.68 -9.70 3.33
N THR A 47 -15.61 -10.39 3.98
CA THR A 47 -15.31 -11.59 4.77
C THR A 47 -16.11 -12.76 4.21
N GLY A 48 -15.44 -13.82 3.76
CA GLY A 48 -16.13 -14.95 3.16
C GLY A 48 -15.28 -15.84 2.25
N SER A 49 -15.96 -16.53 1.34
CA SER A 49 -15.34 -17.45 0.39
C SER A 49 -14.64 -16.69 -0.75
N VAL A 50 -13.40 -17.07 -1.05
CA VAL A 50 -12.67 -16.56 -2.24
C VAL A 50 -13.47 -16.81 -3.52
N LYS A 51 -14.11 -17.98 -3.64
CA LYS A 51 -14.91 -18.32 -4.82
C LYS A 51 -16.07 -17.36 -5.02
N ASP A 52 -16.79 -17.01 -3.94
CA ASP A 52 -17.92 -16.10 -4.03
C ASP A 52 -17.47 -14.67 -4.26
N PHE A 53 -16.35 -14.26 -3.64
CA PHE A 53 -15.71 -12.98 -3.93
C PHE A 53 -15.43 -12.83 -5.43
N VAL A 54 -14.70 -13.80 -6.01
CA VAL A 54 -14.36 -13.79 -7.44
C VAL A 54 -15.63 -13.75 -8.29
N ARG A 55 -16.65 -14.55 -7.98
CA ARG A 55 -17.93 -14.53 -8.74
C ARG A 55 -18.62 -13.16 -8.71
N LEU A 56 -18.53 -12.43 -7.60
CA LEU A 56 -19.11 -11.10 -7.46
C LEU A 56 -18.31 -10.04 -8.22
N THR A 57 -16.99 -10.16 -8.27
CA THR A 57 -16.11 -9.08 -8.76
C THR A 57 -15.60 -9.29 -10.19
N LEU A 58 -15.53 -10.53 -10.69
CA LEU A 58 -15.08 -10.80 -12.06
C LEU A 58 -15.91 -10.05 -13.12
N PRO A 59 -17.26 -10.01 -13.03
CA PRO A 59 -18.07 -9.30 -14.03
C PRO A 59 -17.72 -7.81 -14.15
N ILE A 60 -17.27 -7.18 -13.06
CA ILE A 60 -16.84 -5.78 -13.06
C ILE A 60 -15.57 -5.59 -13.89
N LEU A 61 -14.64 -6.55 -13.85
CA LEU A 61 -13.38 -6.50 -14.61
C LEU A 61 -13.58 -6.74 -16.11
N ASP A 62 -14.57 -7.55 -16.47
CA ASP A 62 -14.82 -7.95 -17.86
C ASP A 62 -15.80 -7.02 -18.58
N ASP A 63 -16.56 -6.21 -17.82
CA ASP A 63 -17.52 -5.26 -18.37
C ASP A 63 -16.83 -4.02 -18.97
N GLN A 64 -16.90 -3.90 -20.29
CA GLN A 64 -16.29 -2.84 -21.11
C GLN A 64 -16.81 -1.42 -20.80
N ARG A 65 -17.88 -1.30 -20.01
CA ARG A 65 -18.40 0.00 -19.55
C ARG A 65 -17.53 0.58 -18.44
N PHE A 66 -16.82 -0.24 -17.68
CA PHE A 66 -15.87 0.24 -16.68
C PHE A 66 -14.60 0.72 -17.35
N ARG A 67 -14.20 1.94 -16.99
CA ARG A 67 -13.02 2.59 -17.55
C ARG A 67 -12.23 3.27 -16.44
N VAL A 68 -10.91 3.18 -16.51
CA VAL A 68 -10.01 3.94 -15.64
C VAL A 68 -9.51 5.12 -16.44
N ASN A 69 -9.84 6.34 -16.00
CA ASN A 69 -9.52 7.58 -16.71
C ASN A 69 -9.96 7.56 -18.20
N GLY A 70 -11.14 7.00 -18.48
CA GLY A 70 -11.69 6.90 -19.84
C GLY A 70 -11.07 5.80 -20.72
N GLN A 71 -10.12 5.02 -20.21
CA GLN A 71 -9.48 3.92 -20.92
C GLN A 71 -9.90 2.55 -20.37
N THR A 72 -9.99 1.56 -21.26
CA THR A 72 -10.09 0.15 -20.88
C THR A 72 -8.71 -0.32 -20.42
N ASN A 73 -8.42 -0.17 -19.12
CA ASN A 73 -7.15 -0.53 -18.51
C ASN A 73 -7.39 -1.44 -17.31
N ARG A 74 -7.31 -2.76 -17.55
CA ARG A 74 -7.57 -3.80 -16.55
C ARG A 74 -6.63 -3.73 -15.36
N GLU A 75 -5.34 -3.45 -15.59
CA GLU A 75 -4.37 -3.37 -14.49
C GLU A 75 -4.55 -2.14 -13.61
N ALA A 76 -4.90 -1.01 -14.20
CA ALA A 76 -5.25 0.17 -13.42
C ALA A 76 -6.52 -0.09 -12.59
N MET A 77 -7.47 -0.84 -13.13
CA MET A 77 -8.71 -1.21 -12.43
C MET A 77 -8.44 -2.16 -11.26
N ILE A 78 -7.60 -3.17 -11.46
CA ILE A 78 -7.18 -4.10 -10.38
C ILE A 78 -6.46 -3.34 -9.27
N ARG A 79 -5.57 -2.39 -9.60
CA ARG A 79 -4.92 -1.55 -8.59
C ARG A 79 -5.92 -0.71 -7.80
N ALA A 80 -6.90 -0.10 -8.46
CA ALA A 80 -7.95 0.65 -7.79
C ALA A 80 -8.78 -0.24 -6.85
N LEU A 81 -9.06 -1.48 -7.25
CA LEU A 81 -9.76 -2.45 -6.41
C LEU A 81 -8.91 -2.92 -5.22
N ASP A 82 -7.60 -3.12 -5.39
CA ASP A 82 -6.66 -3.36 -4.28
C ASP A 82 -6.65 -2.19 -3.27
N GLU A 83 -6.77 -0.96 -3.75
CA GLU A 83 -6.81 0.22 -2.91
C GLU A 83 -8.14 0.36 -2.14
N VAL A 84 -9.23 -0.23 -2.60
CA VAL A 84 -10.56 -0.08 -1.99
C VAL A 84 -10.93 -1.30 -1.15
N PHE A 85 -10.57 -2.51 -1.56
CA PHE A 85 -10.95 -3.73 -0.85
C PHE A 85 -9.89 -4.18 0.15
N GLU A 86 -10.36 -4.74 1.26
CA GLU A 86 -9.58 -5.59 2.14
C GLU A 86 -10.35 -6.91 2.30
N ILE A 87 -9.71 -8.02 1.93
CA ILE A 87 -10.41 -9.29 1.72
C ILE A 87 -9.94 -10.27 2.78
N HIS A 88 -10.87 -10.83 3.53
CA HIS A 88 -10.64 -11.79 4.62
C HIS A 88 -11.22 -13.15 4.22
N PRO A 89 -10.45 -14.01 3.54
CA PRO A 89 -10.88 -15.36 3.20
C PRO A 89 -11.17 -16.21 4.44
N ASN A 90 -12.23 -17.03 4.38
CA ASN A 90 -12.52 -18.02 5.42
C ASN A 90 -11.31 -18.91 5.70
N GLY A 91 -10.93 -19.02 6.98
CA GLY A 91 -9.82 -19.87 7.42
C GLY A 91 -8.42 -19.31 7.13
N CYS A 92 -8.30 -18.09 6.61
CA CYS A 92 -7.03 -17.40 6.47
C CYS A 92 -6.88 -16.33 7.57
N PRO A 93 -5.79 -16.34 8.36
CA PRO A 93 -5.60 -15.36 9.42
C PRO A 93 -5.20 -13.97 8.90
N GLU A 94 -4.66 -13.90 7.68
CA GLU A 94 -4.20 -12.65 7.06
C GLU A 94 -5.13 -12.23 5.92
N PRO A 95 -5.44 -10.92 5.82
CA PRO A 95 -6.17 -10.39 4.69
C PRO A 95 -5.35 -10.54 3.40
N ARG A 96 -6.04 -10.69 2.28
CA ARG A 96 -5.45 -10.80 0.95
C ARG A 96 -5.84 -9.63 0.06
N SER A 97 -4.94 -9.29 -0.84
CA SER A 97 -5.21 -8.32 -1.90
C SER A 97 -6.10 -8.93 -2.99
N PHE A 98 -6.81 -8.07 -3.71
CA PHE A 98 -7.63 -8.44 -4.86
C PHE A 98 -6.79 -9.14 -5.92
N ARG A 99 -5.62 -8.57 -6.25
CA ARG A 99 -4.69 -9.17 -7.22
C ARG A 99 -4.25 -10.58 -6.81
N SER A 100 -3.89 -10.79 -5.55
CA SER A 100 -3.48 -12.11 -5.06
C SER A 100 -4.60 -13.15 -5.25
N ILE A 101 -5.83 -12.77 -4.93
CA ILE A 101 -6.99 -13.66 -5.08
C ILE A 101 -7.24 -14.01 -6.54
N LEU A 102 -7.17 -13.02 -7.46
CA LEU A 102 -7.34 -13.28 -8.88
C LEU A 102 -6.27 -14.23 -9.43
N SER A 103 -5.00 -14.06 -9.05
CA SER A 103 -3.92 -14.94 -9.51
C SER A 103 -4.15 -16.38 -9.06
N THR A 104 -4.50 -16.60 -7.78
CA THR A 104 -4.82 -17.94 -7.27
C THR A 104 -6.03 -18.54 -7.99
N ALA A 105 -7.08 -17.74 -8.22
CA ALA A 105 -8.25 -18.22 -8.96
C ALA A 105 -7.89 -18.65 -10.39
N GLN A 106 -7.09 -17.87 -11.11
CA GLN A 106 -6.65 -18.20 -12.47
C GLN A 106 -5.83 -19.50 -12.52
N GLU A 107 -4.96 -19.74 -11.53
CA GLU A 107 -4.21 -21.00 -11.43
C GLU A 107 -5.13 -22.21 -11.18
N GLU A 108 -6.14 -22.07 -10.32
CA GLU A 108 -7.08 -23.16 -10.03
C GLU A 108 -8.02 -23.45 -11.21
N TYR A 109 -8.49 -22.41 -11.91
CA TYR A 109 -9.31 -22.56 -13.11
C TYR A 109 -8.50 -23.11 -14.31
N GLY A 110 -7.22 -22.74 -14.43
CA GLY A 110 -6.34 -23.27 -15.48
C GLY A 110 -6.05 -24.77 -15.32
N LYS A 111 -5.86 -25.24 -14.07
CA LYS A 111 -5.61 -26.65 -13.76
C LYS A 111 -6.84 -27.57 -13.89
N ALA A 112 -8.05 -27.01 -13.83
CA ALA A 112 -9.30 -27.78 -13.95
C ALA A 112 -9.68 -28.10 -15.42
N HIS A 113 -8.93 -27.56 -16.39
CA HIS A 113 -9.17 -27.71 -17.83
C HIS A 113 -7.97 -28.28 -18.60
N GLU A 114 -6.96 -28.81 -17.90
CA GLU A 114 -5.93 -29.73 -18.43
C GLU A 114 -6.29 -31.19 -18.12
#